data_AF-A0A1Y0MDB5-F1
#
_entry.id   AF-A0A1Y0MDB5-F1
#
_cell.length_a   1.000
_cell.length_b   1.000
_cell.length_c   1.000
_cell.angle_alpha   90.00
_cell.angle_beta   90.00
_cell.angle_gamma   90.00
#
_symmetry.space_group_name_H-M   'P 1'
#
loop_
_entity.id
_entity.type
_entity.pdbx_description
1 polymer ?
#
loop_
_entity_poly.entity_id
_entity_poly.type
_entity_poly.pdbx_seq_one_letter_code
_entity_poly.pdbx_strand_id
1 'polypeptide(L)'
;MKKILLIIISLFFFNQIIAQNQAIKITNINTNKEKIIKENKRIKLKTFDGRKIKGRYKIENNSTIVVDNVRIDLSDIDSLKRNPLLTSIFTSGFLIYGGAITAGFGFIIGILADSTAFWLVLPAAGMIYTGIKSPNINKNHKTDKGWKFEIITISD
;
A
#
# COMPACT_ATOMS: atom_id res chain seq x y z
N MET A 1 17.78 34.70 29.20
CA MET A 1 17.92 33.74 28.09
C MET A 1 17.28 32.37 28.37
N LYS A 2 17.54 31.72 29.53
CA LYS A 2 16.92 30.41 29.87
C LYS A 2 15.38 30.38 29.82
N LYS A 3 14.71 31.44 30.28
CA LYS A 3 13.23 31.55 30.23
C LYS A 3 12.67 31.64 28.80
N ILE A 4 13.39 32.30 27.89
CA ILE A 4 13.00 32.43 26.47
C ILE A 4 13.17 31.09 25.75
N LEU A 5 14.27 30.38 26.03
CA LEU A 5 14.50 29.03 25.50
C LEU A 5 13.37 28.07 25.91
N LEU A 6 12.91 28.16 27.15
CA LEU A 6 11.84 27.31 27.70
C LEU A 6 10.48 27.58 27.01
N ILE A 7 10.20 28.85 26.70
CA ILE A 7 9.00 29.25 25.94
C ILE A 7 9.08 28.72 24.50
N ILE A 8 10.22 28.86 23.82
CA ILE A 8 10.43 28.34 22.46
C ILE A 8 10.23 26.82 22.43
N ILE A 9 10.82 26.09 23.39
CA ILE A 9 10.67 24.63 23.51
C ILE A 9 9.20 24.27 23.74
N SER A 10 8.47 24.98 24.61
CA SER A 10 7.04 24.70 24.83
C SER A 10 6.17 24.93 23.59
N LEU A 11 6.48 25.95 22.78
CA LEU A 11 5.74 26.26 21.55
C LEU A 11 5.87 25.16 20.48
N PHE A 12 6.98 24.41 20.45
CA PHE A 12 7.13 23.27 19.54
C PHE A 12 6.24 22.07 19.92
N PHE A 13 5.88 21.90 21.20
CA PHE A 13 5.06 20.77 21.64
C PHE A 13 3.55 20.96 21.38
N PHE A 14 3.04 22.20 21.37
CA PHE A 14 1.60 22.45 21.15
C PHE A 14 1.15 22.26 19.68
N ASN A 15 2.07 22.33 18.72
CA ASN A 15 1.71 22.21 17.29
C ASN A 15 1.27 20.79 16.88
N GLN A 16 1.53 19.76 17.68
CA GLN A 16 1.16 18.38 17.34
C GLN A 16 -0.32 18.06 17.63
N ILE A 17 -1.00 18.85 18.47
CA ILE A 17 -2.34 18.51 19.00
C ILE A 17 -3.47 18.98 18.07
N ILE A 18 -3.19 19.88 17.10
CA ILE A 18 -4.21 20.50 16.23
C ILE A 18 -4.24 19.84 14.83
N ALA A 19 -3.54 18.72 14.63
CA ALA A 19 -3.65 17.96 13.39
C ALA A 19 -5.02 17.28 13.31
N GLN A 20 -5.97 17.89 12.58
CA GLN A 20 -7.18 17.21 12.17
C GLN A 20 -6.77 15.99 11.34
N ASN A 21 -6.86 14.81 11.94
CA ASN A 21 -6.52 13.59 11.24
C ASN A 21 -7.69 13.24 10.33
N GLN A 22 -7.50 13.41 9.03
CA GLN A 22 -8.47 12.97 8.04
C GLN A 22 -8.17 11.54 7.60
N ALA A 23 -9.22 10.82 7.22
CA ALA A 23 -9.13 9.42 6.82
C ALA A 23 -10.16 9.09 5.74
N ILE A 24 -9.87 8.06 4.96
CA ILE A 24 -10.87 7.42 4.09
C ILE A 24 -11.51 6.29 4.90
N LYS A 25 -12.81 6.42 5.14
CA LYS A 25 -13.67 5.36 5.64
C LYS A 25 -14.18 4.55 4.45
N ILE A 26 -14.03 3.24 4.55
CA ILE A 26 -14.48 2.27 3.55
C ILE A 26 -15.54 1.40 4.22
N THR A 27 -16.78 1.52 3.78
CA THR A 27 -17.91 0.80 4.38
C THR A 27 -18.53 -0.15 3.37
N ASN A 28 -18.79 -1.39 3.77
CA ASN A 28 -19.59 -2.29 2.97
C ASN A 28 -21.07 -2.12 3.35
N ILE A 29 -21.89 -1.68 2.40
CA ILE A 29 -23.31 -1.37 2.62
C ILE A 29 -24.11 -2.64 2.97
N ASN A 30 -23.69 -3.81 2.46
CA ASN A 30 -24.41 -5.06 2.66
C ASN A 30 -24.09 -5.74 4.00
N THR A 31 -22.92 -5.47 4.58
CA THR A 31 -22.42 -6.17 5.78
C THR A 31 -22.05 -5.25 6.93
N ASN A 32 -22.17 -3.93 6.76
CA ASN A 32 -21.72 -2.89 7.70
C ASN A 32 -20.25 -3.03 8.14
N LYS A 33 -19.43 -3.75 7.39
CA LYS A 33 -18.00 -3.87 7.66
C LYS A 33 -17.30 -2.57 7.29
N GLU A 34 -16.56 -2.02 8.24
CA GLU A 34 -15.85 -0.76 8.06
C GLU A 34 -14.34 -0.97 8.05
N LYS A 35 -13.64 -0.13 7.31
CA LYS A 35 -12.18 -0.05 7.32
C LYS A 35 -11.75 1.39 7.16
N ILE A 36 -10.93 1.85 8.08
CA ILE A 36 -10.39 3.21 8.07
C ILE A 36 -8.96 3.16 7.55
N ILE A 37 -8.66 4.04 6.61
CA ILE A 37 -7.30 4.31 6.16
C ILE A 37 -7.00 5.76 6.54
N LYS A 38 -6.00 5.98 7.41
CA LYS A 38 -5.51 7.34 7.74
C LYS A 38 -4.82 7.97 6.52
N GLU A 39 -4.83 9.29 6.44
CA GLU A 39 -4.11 10.05 5.40
C GLU A 39 -2.62 9.70 5.30
N ASN A 40 -1.99 10.00 4.15
CA ASN A 40 -0.57 9.79 3.86
C ASN A 40 -0.16 8.30 3.85
N LYS A 41 -1.13 7.41 3.86
CA LYS A 41 -0.92 5.97 3.72
C LYS A 41 -0.88 5.60 2.23
N ARG A 42 0.01 4.68 1.87
CA ARG A 42 0.12 4.20 0.48
C ARG A 42 -1.10 3.35 0.08
N ILE A 43 -1.79 3.74 -0.98
CA ILE A 43 -2.95 3.05 -1.54
C ILE A 43 -2.70 2.69 -3.02
N LYS A 44 -3.50 1.75 -3.50
CA LYS A 44 -3.69 1.46 -4.91
C LYS A 44 -5.17 1.59 -5.19
N LEU A 45 -5.53 2.38 -6.19
CA LEU A 45 -6.90 2.50 -6.65
C LEU A 45 -7.01 2.22 -8.14
N LYS A 46 -8.22 1.91 -8.56
CA LYS A 46 -8.63 1.85 -9.95
C LYS A 46 -9.85 2.76 -10.09
N THR A 47 -9.84 3.63 -11.08
CA THR A 47 -10.98 4.48 -11.44
C THR A 47 -11.91 3.77 -12.40
N PHE A 48 -13.15 4.24 -12.55
CA PHE A 48 -14.15 3.66 -13.46
C PHE A 48 -13.69 3.68 -14.93
N ASP A 49 -12.91 4.68 -15.33
CA ASP A 49 -12.26 4.75 -16.65
C ASP A 49 -11.11 3.73 -16.87
N GLY A 50 -10.80 2.92 -15.85
CA GLY A 50 -9.79 1.86 -15.93
C GLY A 50 -8.38 2.25 -15.51
N ARG A 51 -8.08 3.53 -15.26
CA ARG A 51 -6.74 3.96 -14.81
C ARG A 51 -6.41 3.35 -13.45
N LYS A 52 -5.15 2.93 -13.28
CA LYS A 52 -4.63 2.33 -12.03
C LYS A 52 -3.57 3.24 -11.45
N ILE A 53 -3.84 3.79 -10.27
CA ILE A 53 -2.96 4.76 -9.62
C ILE A 53 -2.46 4.16 -8.29
N LYS A 54 -1.17 4.34 -8.00
CA LYS A 54 -0.51 3.84 -6.78
C LYS A 54 0.30 4.97 -6.18
N GLY A 55 0.03 5.30 -4.92
CA GLY A 55 0.75 6.39 -4.27
C GLY A 55 0.35 6.55 -2.82
N ARG A 56 1.04 7.44 -2.11
CA ARG A 56 0.52 7.99 -0.87
C ARG A 56 -0.60 8.96 -1.25
N TYR A 57 -1.73 8.87 -0.60
CA TYR A 57 -2.81 9.81 -0.83
C TYR A 57 -2.77 10.94 0.18
N LYS A 58 -3.29 12.08 -0.24
CA LYS A 58 -3.64 13.23 0.58
C LYS A 58 -5.09 13.57 0.34
N ILE A 59 -5.74 14.15 1.32
CA ILE A 59 -7.11 14.65 1.20
C ILE A 59 -7.01 16.13 0.84
N GLU A 60 -7.76 16.53 -0.18
CA GLU A 60 -7.80 17.93 -0.61
C GLU A 60 -9.09 18.61 -0.17
N ASN A 61 -10.22 17.89 -0.26
CA ASN A 61 -11.53 18.34 0.20
C ASN A 61 -12.39 17.11 0.56
N ASN A 62 -13.67 17.31 0.89
CA ASN A 62 -14.55 16.24 1.36
C ASN A 62 -14.93 15.18 0.31
N SER A 63 -14.68 15.40 -0.98
CA SER A 63 -14.93 14.44 -2.06
C SER A 63 -13.69 14.03 -2.84
N THR A 64 -12.55 14.70 -2.63
CA THR A 64 -11.40 14.63 -3.53
C THR A 64 -10.14 14.24 -2.78
N ILE A 65 -9.41 13.30 -3.35
CA ILE A 65 -8.09 12.89 -2.89
C ILE A 65 -7.05 13.13 -3.97
N VAL A 66 -5.82 13.40 -3.53
CA VAL A 66 -4.65 13.50 -4.41
C VAL A 66 -3.78 12.29 -4.19
N VAL A 67 -3.51 11.52 -5.25
CA VAL A 67 -2.61 10.36 -5.22
C VAL A 67 -1.52 10.57 -6.24
N ASP A 68 -0.27 10.65 -5.80
CA ASP A 68 0.89 10.85 -6.69
C ASP A 68 0.73 12.09 -7.61
N ASN A 69 0.30 13.21 -7.02
CA ASN A 69 -0.03 14.48 -7.68
C ASN A 69 -1.19 14.43 -8.68
N VAL A 70 -1.94 13.32 -8.75
CA VAL A 70 -3.17 13.21 -9.54
C VAL A 70 -4.38 13.41 -8.63
N ARG A 71 -5.21 14.39 -8.97
CA ARG A 71 -6.51 14.65 -8.31
C ARG A 71 -7.55 13.64 -8.77
N ILE A 72 -8.28 13.05 -7.82
CA ILE A 72 -9.25 11.96 -8.05
C ILE A 72 -10.45 12.22 -7.15
N ASP A 73 -11.64 12.27 -7.74
CA ASP A 73 -12.89 12.28 -6.97
C ASP A 73 -13.19 10.88 -6.42
N LEU A 74 -13.67 10.80 -5.18
CA LEU A 74 -14.10 9.54 -4.57
C LEU A 74 -15.21 8.86 -5.39
N SER A 75 -16.05 9.64 -6.08
CA SER A 75 -17.09 9.11 -6.97
C SER A 75 -16.53 8.35 -8.16
N ASP A 76 -15.30 8.64 -8.56
CA ASP A 76 -14.68 8.04 -9.75
C ASP A 76 -13.93 6.73 -9.43
N ILE A 77 -13.85 6.36 -8.15
CA ILE A 77 -13.11 5.20 -7.67
C ILE A 77 -13.95 3.92 -7.84
N ASP A 78 -13.53 3.04 -8.74
CA ASP A 78 -14.07 1.68 -8.91
C ASP A 78 -13.59 0.74 -7.79
N SER A 79 -12.30 0.82 -7.44
CA SER A 79 -11.78 0.03 -6.33
C SER A 79 -10.60 0.65 -5.62
N LEU A 80 -10.49 0.38 -4.32
CA LEU A 80 -9.45 0.91 -3.45
C LEU A 80 -8.91 -0.14 -2.48
N LYS A 81 -7.58 -0.18 -2.36
CA LYS A 81 -6.89 -1.02 -1.38
C LYS A 81 -5.63 -0.39 -0.83
N ARG A 82 -5.22 -0.87 0.35
CA ARG A 82 -3.88 -0.57 0.90
C ARG A 82 -2.82 -1.21 0.01
N ASN A 83 -1.74 -0.48 -0.21
CA ASN A 83 -0.55 -0.98 -0.90
C ASN A 83 0.71 -0.55 -0.13
N PRO A 84 0.97 -1.10 1.07
CA PRO A 84 2.18 -0.81 1.83
C PRO A 84 3.45 -1.01 0.99
N LEU A 85 4.48 -0.21 1.27
CA LEU A 85 5.74 -0.33 0.55
C LEU A 85 6.37 -1.71 0.77
N LEU A 86 6.35 -2.21 2.00
CA LEU A 86 6.90 -3.54 2.34
C LEU A 86 6.28 -4.66 1.49
N THR A 87 4.95 -4.68 1.34
CA THR A 87 4.29 -5.70 0.50
C THR A 87 4.71 -5.59 -0.96
N SER A 88 4.93 -4.36 -1.45
CA SER A 88 5.40 -4.16 -2.83
C SER A 88 6.84 -4.63 -2.99
N ILE A 89 7.74 -4.27 -2.06
CA ILE A 89 9.15 -4.66 -2.08
C ILE A 89 9.28 -6.18 -1.96
N PHE A 90 8.50 -6.80 -1.09
CA PHE A 90 8.54 -8.25 -0.90
C PHE A 90 8.11 -8.99 -2.18
N THR A 91 6.99 -8.60 -2.80
CA THR A 91 6.52 -9.34 -3.98
C THR A 91 7.30 -9.03 -5.25
N SER A 92 7.69 -7.77 -5.51
CA SER A 92 8.41 -7.45 -6.74
C SER A 92 9.93 -7.55 -6.62
N GLY A 93 10.50 -7.29 -5.43
CA GLY A 93 11.93 -7.33 -5.19
C GLY A 93 12.36 -8.71 -4.71
N PHE A 94 11.99 -9.06 -3.49
CA PHE A 94 12.49 -10.27 -2.84
C PHE A 94 12.13 -11.56 -3.58
N LEU A 95 10.86 -11.75 -3.95
CA LEU A 95 10.44 -13.00 -4.60
C LEU A 95 11.02 -13.18 -6.02
N ILE A 96 11.01 -12.12 -6.83
CA ILE A 96 11.52 -12.22 -8.21
C ILE A 96 13.04 -12.34 -8.20
N TYR A 97 13.74 -11.47 -7.47
CA TYR A 97 15.20 -11.46 -7.45
C TYR A 97 15.76 -12.68 -6.71
N GLY A 98 15.19 -13.02 -5.56
CA GLY A 98 15.53 -14.24 -4.82
C GLY A 98 15.30 -15.49 -5.67
N GLY A 99 14.16 -15.57 -6.35
CA GLY A 99 13.88 -16.64 -7.30
C GLY A 99 14.90 -16.73 -8.44
N ALA A 100 15.24 -15.61 -9.08
CA ALA A 100 16.23 -15.60 -10.16
C ALA A 100 17.63 -16.03 -9.69
N ILE A 101 18.08 -15.54 -8.52
CA ILE A 101 19.34 -15.96 -7.89
C ILE A 101 19.32 -17.45 -7.59
N THR A 102 18.26 -17.95 -6.93
CA THR A 102 18.16 -19.36 -6.57
C THR A 102 18.15 -20.26 -7.80
N ALA A 103 17.47 -19.88 -8.89
CA ALA A 103 17.50 -20.62 -10.15
C ALA A 103 18.91 -20.61 -10.77
N GLY A 104 19.54 -19.43 -10.85
CA GLY A 104 20.88 -19.28 -11.44
C GLY A 104 21.94 -20.08 -10.70
N PHE A 105 22.01 -19.95 -9.37
CA PHE A 105 22.95 -20.73 -8.56
C PHE A 105 22.61 -22.21 -8.53
N GLY A 106 21.33 -22.59 -8.44
CA GLY A 106 20.90 -23.99 -8.49
C GLY A 106 21.35 -24.67 -9.79
N PHE A 107 21.29 -23.94 -10.91
CA PHE A 107 21.77 -24.42 -12.20
C PHE A 107 23.30 -24.52 -12.26
N ILE A 108 24.04 -23.49 -11.82
CA ILE A 108 25.52 -23.48 -11.82
C ILE A 108 26.07 -24.60 -10.92
N ILE A 109 25.54 -24.73 -9.70
CA ILE A 109 25.94 -25.80 -8.76
C ILE A 109 25.54 -27.17 -9.31
N GLY A 110 24.36 -27.27 -9.94
CA GLY A 110 23.88 -28.47 -10.61
C GLY A 110 24.84 -29.03 -11.66
N ILE A 111 25.49 -28.14 -12.42
CA ILE A 111 26.47 -28.50 -13.45
C ILE A 111 27.85 -28.78 -12.85
N LEU A 112 28.30 -27.96 -11.90
CA LEU A 112 29.72 -27.93 -11.50
C LEU A 112 30.04 -28.73 -10.24
N ALA A 113 29.05 -29.05 -9.39
CA ALA A 113 29.31 -29.61 -8.06
C ALA A 113 28.34 -30.73 -7.67
N ASP A 114 27.03 -30.50 -7.73
CA ASP A 114 26.03 -31.44 -7.23
C ASP A 114 24.73 -31.34 -8.04
N SER A 115 24.42 -32.39 -8.81
CA SER A 115 23.22 -32.47 -9.65
C SER A 115 21.91 -32.35 -8.86
N THR A 116 21.90 -32.63 -7.55
CA THR A 116 20.70 -32.42 -6.74
C THR A 116 20.33 -30.94 -6.61
N ALA A 117 21.28 -30.01 -6.82
CA ALA A 117 21.01 -28.58 -6.80
C ALA A 117 20.05 -28.12 -7.91
N PHE A 118 19.85 -28.89 -8.98
CA PHE A 118 18.81 -28.60 -9.99
C PHE A 118 17.40 -28.54 -9.39
N TRP A 119 17.16 -29.23 -8.27
CA TRP A 119 15.87 -29.17 -7.57
C TRP A 119 15.53 -27.78 -7.04
N LEU A 120 16.51 -26.88 -6.85
CA LEU A 120 16.29 -25.49 -6.44
C LEU A 120 15.57 -24.66 -7.50
N VAL A 121 15.52 -25.12 -8.76
CA VAL A 121 14.78 -24.44 -9.84
C VAL A 121 13.27 -24.45 -9.58
N LEU A 122 12.74 -25.49 -8.92
CA LEU A 122 11.30 -25.57 -8.61
C LEU A 122 10.82 -24.49 -7.62
N PRO A 123 11.40 -24.35 -6.40
CA PRO A 123 11.02 -23.26 -5.51
C PRO A 123 11.35 -21.89 -6.11
N ALA A 124 12.43 -21.77 -6.90
CA ALA A 124 12.75 -20.54 -7.62
C ALA A 124 11.65 -20.13 -8.61
N ALA A 125 11.14 -21.07 -9.42
CA ALA A 125 10.02 -20.82 -10.32
C ALA A 125 8.76 -20.40 -9.56
N GLY A 126 8.48 -21.05 -8.41
CA GLY A 126 7.40 -20.66 -7.52
C GLY A 126 7.54 -19.23 -6.98
N MET A 127 8.74 -18.85 -6.55
CA MET A 127 9.04 -17.48 -6.09
C MET A 127 8.84 -16.44 -7.21
N ILE A 128 9.39 -16.69 -8.41
CA ILE A 128 9.24 -15.77 -9.54
C ILE A 128 7.75 -15.62 -9.91
N TYR A 129 7.04 -16.73 -10.05
CA TYR A 129 5.62 -16.71 -10.41
C TYR A 129 4.77 -15.95 -9.39
N THR A 130 4.99 -16.21 -8.10
CA THR A 130 4.28 -15.52 -7.02
C THR A 130 4.65 -14.04 -6.95
N GLY A 131 5.88 -13.66 -7.28
CA GLY A 131 6.29 -12.26 -7.41
C GLY A 131 5.60 -11.53 -8.58
N ILE A 132 5.57 -12.14 -9.76
CA ILE A 132 4.94 -11.58 -10.98
C ILE A 132 3.43 -11.43 -10.79
N LYS A 133 2.74 -12.49 -10.35
CA LYS A 133 1.29 -12.42 -10.11
C LYS A 133 0.96 -11.57 -8.88
N SER A 134 1.87 -11.49 -7.91
CA SER A 134 1.77 -10.83 -6.62
C SER A 134 0.47 -11.19 -5.87
N PRO A 135 0.52 -11.98 -4.79
CA PRO A 135 -0.68 -12.33 -4.03
C PRO A 135 -1.43 -11.07 -3.59
N ASN A 136 -2.77 -11.13 -3.60
CA ASN A 136 -3.60 -10.02 -3.16
C ASN A 136 -3.67 -9.97 -1.62
N ILE A 137 -2.54 -9.65 -0.98
CA ILE A 137 -2.38 -9.64 0.49
C ILE A 137 -3.39 -8.72 1.16
N ASN A 138 -3.67 -7.57 0.54
CA ASN A 138 -4.67 -6.63 1.03
C ASN A 138 -5.98 -6.79 0.27
N LYS A 139 -7.09 -6.99 1.01
CA LYS A 139 -8.44 -7.02 0.44
C LYS A 139 -8.69 -5.79 -0.45
N ASN A 140 -9.20 -6.04 -1.65
CA ASN A 140 -9.64 -4.99 -2.55
C ASN A 140 -11.11 -4.67 -2.28
N HIS A 141 -11.41 -3.41 -2.03
CA HIS A 141 -12.77 -2.93 -1.79
C HIS A 141 -13.26 -2.35 -3.11
N LYS A 142 -14.28 -2.96 -3.69
CA LYS A 142 -14.81 -2.58 -4.99
C LYS A 142 -16.24 -2.08 -4.86
N THR A 143 -16.60 -1.05 -5.59
CA THR A 143 -17.95 -0.49 -5.59
C THR A 143 -19.00 -1.50 -6.06
N ASP A 144 -18.68 -2.32 -7.07
CA ASP A 144 -19.51 -3.42 -7.57
C ASP A 144 -19.92 -4.46 -6.49
N LYS A 145 -19.15 -4.55 -5.40
CA LYS A 145 -19.38 -5.43 -4.25
C LYS A 145 -20.00 -4.70 -3.05
N GLY A 146 -20.57 -3.52 -3.28
CA GLY A 146 -21.25 -2.72 -2.26
C GLY A 146 -20.32 -2.00 -1.31
N TRP A 147 -19.07 -1.69 -1.72
CA TRP A 147 -18.17 -0.86 -0.92
C TRP A 147 -18.31 0.61 -1.29
N LYS A 148 -18.49 1.47 -0.29
CA LYS A 148 -18.56 2.93 -0.40
C LYS A 148 -17.33 3.57 0.24
N PHE A 149 -16.90 4.70 -0.30
CA PHE A 149 -15.77 5.49 0.19
C PHE A 149 -16.24 6.86 0.65
N GLU A 150 -15.82 7.26 1.85
CA GLU A 150 -16.18 8.53 2.46
C GLU A 150 -14.96 9.12 3.17
N ILE A 151 -14.82 10.44 3.13
CA ILE A 151 -13.82 11.14 3.94
C ILE A 151 -14.42 11.44 5.31
N ILE A 152 -13.68 11.09 6.35
CA ILE A 152 -14.06 11.34 7.74
C ILE A 152 -12.91 12.07 8.45
N THR A 153 -13.29 12.89 9.43
CA THR A 153 -12.35 13.38 10.44
C THR A 153 -12.33 12.39 11.58
N ILE A 154 -11.15 11.96 12.00
CA ILE A 154 -10.94 11.10 13.17
C ILE A 154 -10.32 11.94 14.28
N SER A 155 -10.88 11.85 15.48
CA SER A 155 -10.20 12.25 16.71
C SER A 155 -9.20 11.15 17.07
N ASP A 156 -7.95 11.52 17.32
CA ASP A 156 -6.94 10.58 17.85
C ASP A 156 -7.26 10.14 19.29
#